data_AF-A0A1Q8RS77-F1
#
_entry.id   AF-A0A1Q8RS77-F1
#
_cell.length_a   1.000
_cell.length_b   1.000
_cell.length_c   1.000
_cell.angle_alpha   90.00
_cell.angle_beta   90.00
_cell.angle_gamma   90.00
#
_symmetry.space_group_name_H-M   'P 1'
#
loop_
_entity.id
_entity.type
_entity.pdbx_description
1 polymer ?
#
loop_
_entity_poly.entity_id
_entity_poly.type
_entity_poly.pdbx_seq_one_letter_code
_entity_poly.pdbx_strand_id
1 'polypeptide(L)'
;MQITASAALLVLSAFSPLASAAGCSRVNRPAAFSYTVTADGVPDVPGICGGLWDNLKRFSACRVSVPNCGGAGGDLEWRFNAGVGCNGGIVESAWWEATKSKYGSVNCP
;
A
#
# COMPACT_ATOMS: atom_id res chain seq x y z
N MET A 1 -13.28 60.56 19.03
CA MET A 1 -12.99 59.73 17.84
C MET A 1 -12.22 58.50 18.34
N GLN A 2 -12.89 57.37 18.52
CA GLN A 2 -12.27 56.11 18.95
C GLN A 2 -12.19 55.19 17.74
N ILE A 3 -11.01 54.63 17.47
CA ILE A 3 -10.78 53.64 16.41
C ILE A 3 -10.84 52.26 17.07
N THR A 4 -11.90 51.50 16.79
CA THR A 4 -12.02 50.10 17.17
C THR A 4 -11.31 49.22 16.13
N ALA A 5 -10.16 48.66 16.49
CA ALA A 5 -9.45 47.69 15.66
C ALA A 5 -10.05 46.29 15.88
N SER A 6 -10.74 45.76 14.87
CA SER A 6 -11.23 44.38 14.86
C SER A 6 -10.09 43.42 14.49
N ALA A 7 -9.69 42.55 15.42
CA ALA A 7 -8.74 41.48 15.17
C ALA A 7 -9.45 40.30 14.49
N ALA A 8 -9.15 40.05 13.22
CA ALA A 8 -9.60 38.85 12.52
C ALA A 8 -8.68 37.66 12.88
N LEU A 9 -9.22 36.66 13.57
CA LEU A 9 -8.53 35.40 13.91
C LEU A 9 -8.65 34.42 12.74
N LEU A 10 -7.56 34.21 11.99
CA LEU A 10 -7.44 33.16 10.99
C LEU A 10 -7.10 31.84 11.71
N VAL A 11 -8.08 30.94 11.84
CA VAL A 11 -7.88 29.59 12.38
C VAL A 11 -7.32 28.70 11.26
N LEU A 12 -6.00 28.50 11.23
CA LEU A 12 -5.40 27.44 10.40
C LEU A 12 -5.67 26.09 11.08
N SER A 13 -6.66 25.35 10.60
CA SER A 13 -6.84 23.94 10.95
C SER A 13 -5.69 23.15 10.30
N ALA A 14 -4.72 22.75 11.11
CA ALA A 14 -3.68 21.80 10.71
C ALA A 14 -4.33 20.43 10.51
N PHE A 15 -4.67 20.10 9.27
CA PHE A 15 -4.96 18.72 8.88
C PHE A 15 -3.64 17.95 8.91
N SER A 16 -3.33 17.31 10.03
CA SER A 16 -2.28 16.28 10.07
C SER A 16 -2.77 15.10 9.21
N PRO A 17 -2.16 14.79 8.05
CA PRO A 17 -2.48 13.56 7.37
C PRO A 17 -2.15 12.41 8.32
N LEU A 18 -3.13 11.53 8.61
CA LEU A 18 -2.79 10.23 9.19
C LEU A 18 -1.82 9.57 8.22
N ALA A 19 -0.59 9.33 8.66
CA ALA A 19 0.33 8.51 7.90
C ALA A 19 -0.26 7.10 7.86
N SER A 20 -0.88 6.72 6.73
CA SER A 20 -1.18 5.32 6.44
C SER A 20 0.13 4.54 6.44
N ALA A 21 0.21 3.50 7.28
CA ALA A 21 1.41 2.69 7.43
C ALA A 21 1.30 1.44 6.55
N ALA A 22 1.66 1.55 5.28
CA ALA A 22 1.86 0.36 4.47
C ALA A 22 3.11 -0.41 4.93
N GLY A 23 3.03 -1.73 4.96
CA GLY A 23 4.11 -2.63 5.36
C GLY A 23 4.27 -3.79 4.39
N CYS A 24 5.48 -4.34 4.31
CA CYS A 24 5.75 -5.56 3.56
C CYS A 24 6.61 -6.52 4.38
N SER A 25 6.28 -7.80 4.32
CA SER A 25 7.05 -8.87 4.92
C SER A 25 7.24 -10.00 3.92
N ARG A 26 8.38 -10.69 4.04
CA ARG A 26 8.71 -11.87 3.24
C ARG A 26 9.14 -13.02 4.13
N VAL A 27 8.56 -14.19 3.91
CA VAL A 27 9.03 -15.46 4.46
C VAL A 27 9.69 -16.28 3.36
N ASN A 28 10.93 -16.71 3.59
CA ASN A 28 11.64 -17.59 2.66
C ASN A 28 11.11 -19.02 2.80
N ARG A 29 10.77 -19.64 1.67
CA ARG A 29 10.37 -21.05 1.55
C ARG A 29 11.37 -21.78 0.64
N PRO A 30 11.45 -23.12 0.69
CA PRO A 30 12.22 -23.86 -0.30
C PRO A 30 11.75 -23.51 -1.72
N ALA A 31 12.65 -22.92 -2.52
CA ALA A 31 12.40 -22.46 -3.90
C ALA A 31 11.30 -21.40 -4.09
N ALA A 32 10.83 -20.74 -3.04
CA ALA A 32 9.79 -19.71 -3.13
C ALA A 32 9.90 -18.64 -2.04
N PHE A 33 9.21 -17.53 -2.26
CA PHE A 33 8.98 -16.48 -1.29
C PHE A 33 7.48 -16.37 -1.01
N SER A 34 7.13 -16.13 0.25
CA SER A 34 5.78 -15.76 0.66
C SER A 34 5.80 -14.28 1.03
N TYR A 35 5.10 -13.46 0.26
CA TYR A 35 4.95 -12.03 0.52
C TYR A 35 3.62 -11.77 1.21
N THR A 36 3.64 -10.85 2.19
CA THR A 36 2.44 -10.24 2.77
C THR A 36 2.66 -8.74 2.80
N VAL A 37 1.80 -8.00 2.12
CA VAL A 37 1.77 -6.54 2.10
C VAL A 37 0.48 -6.07 2.75
N THR A 38 0.57 -5.13 3.69
CA THR A 38 -0.59 -4.61 4.43
C THR A 38 -0.65 -3.11 4.34
N ALA A 39 -1.85 -2.53 4.41
CA ALA A 39 -2.04 -1.09 4.57
C ALA A 39 -3.41 -0.76 5.17
N ASP A 40 -3.48 0.38 5.85
CA ASP A 40 -4.72 0.89 6.43
C ASP A 40 -5.24 2.12 5.67
N GLY A 41 -6.54 2.37 5.77
CA GLY A 41 -7.18 3.52 5.13
C GLY A 41 -7.37 3.36 3.62
N VAL A 42 -7.55 2.13 3.14
CA VAL A 42 -7.80 1.79 1.74
C VAL A 42 -9.33 1.72 1.48
N PRO A 43 -9.97 2.77 0.92
CA PRO A 43 -11.42 2.80 0.74
C PRO A 43 -11.93 1.83 -0.35
N ASP A 44 -11.09 1.51 -1.35
CA ASP A 44 -11.42 0.62 -2.47
C ASP A 44 -10.48 -0.59 -2.50
N VAL A 45 -10.60 -1.45 -1.50
CA VAL A 45 -9.82 -2.70 -1.41
C VAL A 45 -9.97 -3.55 -2.68
N PRO A 46 -11.17 -3.80 -3.24
CA PRO A 46 -11.31 -4.61 -4.45
C PRO A 46 -10.59 -4.02 -5.66
N GLY A 47 -10.70 -2.72 -5.90
CA GLY A 47 -10.00 -2.04 -7.00
C GLY A 47 -8.49 -2.06 -6.84
N ILE A 48 -7.98 -1.79 -5.63
CA ILE A 48 -6.54 -1.88 -5.33
C ILE A 48 -6.03 -3.30 -5.52
N CYS A 49 -6.77 -4.31 -5.07
CA CYS A 49 -6.43 -5.72 -5.30
C CYS A 49 -6.31 -6.06 -6.78
N GLY A 50 -7.26 -5.61 -7.61
CA GLY A 50 -7.18 -5.75 -9.06
C GLY A 50 -5.90 -5.13 -9.62
N GLY A 51 -5.61 -3.88 -9.24
CA GLY A 51 -4.39 -3.17 -9.64
C GLY A 51 -3.10 -3.87 -9.22
N LEU A 52 -3.05 -4.44 -8.01
CA LEU A 52 -1.87 -5.15 -7.51
C LEU A 52 -1.58 -6.40 -8.35
N TRP A 53 -2.60 -7.21 -8.64
CA TRP A 53 -2.43 -8.40 -9.48
C TRP A 53 -2.12 -8.06 -10.93
N ASP A 54 -2.75 -7.01 -11.48
CA ASP A 54 -2.51 -6.56 -12.85
C ASP A 54 -1.09 -6.03 -13.06
N ASN A 55 -0.54 -5.36 -12.05
CA ASN A 55 0.84 -4.89 -12.11
C ASN A 55 1.87 -5.98 -11.76
N LEU A 56 1.50 -7.00 -10.98
CA LEU A 56 2.40 -8.13 -10.70
C LEU A 56 2.49 -9.09 -11.90
N LYS A 57 1.38 -9.38 -12.58
CA LYS A 57 1.33 -10.38 -13.67
C LYS A 57 2.18 -10.01 -14.90
N ARG A 58 2.59 -8.74 -15.04
CA ARG A 58 3.49 -8.28 -16.12
C ARG A 58 4.90 -8.86 -15.97
N PHE A 59 5.26 -9.33 -14.77
CA PHE A 59 6.55 -9.93 -14.48
C PHE A 59 6.45 -11.46 -14.54
N SER A 60 6.97 -12.07 -15.60
CA SER A 60 6.95 -13.52 -15.79
C SER A 60 7.64 -14.32 -14.68
N ALA A 61 8.58 -13.69 -13.96
CA ALA A 61 9.24 -14.26 -12.78
C ALA A 61 8.31 -14.43 -11.57
N CYS A 62 7.19 -13.72 -11.52
CA CYS A 62 6.21 -13.73 -10.44
C CYS A 62 5.02 -14.65 -10.74
N ARG A 63 5.30 -15.94 -10.94
CA ARG A 63 4.24 -16.96 -11.01
C ARG A 63 3.66 -17.18 -9.60
N VAL A 64 2.47 -16.65 -9.38
CA VAL A 64 1.80 -16.66 -8.07
C VAL A 64 1.16 -18.02 -7.75
N SER A 65 1.24 -18.42 -6.48
CA SER A 65 0.41 -19.45 -5.86
C SER A 65 -0.15 -18.94 -4.53
N VAL A 66 -1.20 -19.60 -4.02
CA VAL A 66 -1.98 -19.16 -2.83
C VAL A 66 -2.33 -17.66 -2.81
N PRO A 67 -2.88 -17.10 -3.91
CA PRO A 67 -3.21 -15.68 -3.98
C PRO A 67 -4.31 -15.35 -2.97
N ASN A 68 -4.10 -14.30 -2.19
CA ASN A 68 -5.09 -13.68 -1.34
C ASN A 68 -4.96 -12.17 -1.47
N CYS A 69 -6.07 -11.48 -1.68
CA CYS A 69 -6.11 -10.04 -1.57
C CYS A 69 -7.48 -9.60 -1.08
N GLY A 70 -7.52 -8.79 -0.05
CA GLY A 70 -8.77 -8.32 0.52
C GLY A 70 -8.55 -7.64 1.85
N GLY A 71 -9.62 -7.55 2.63
CA GLY A 71 -9.64 -6.91 3.93
C GLY A 71 -10.94 -6.13 4.12
N ALA A 72 -11.14 -5.59 5.32
CA ALA A 72 -12.38 -4.95 5.72
C ALA A 72 -12.07 -3.70 6.54
N GLY A 73 -13.02 -2.75 6.62
CA GLY A 73 -12.85 -1.56 7.45
C GLY A 73 -11.78 -0.58 6.97
N GLY A 74 -11.30 -0.73 5.74
CA GLY A 74 -10.18 0.06 5.20
C GLY A 74 -8.83 -0.64 5.33
N ASP A 75 -8.78 -1.83 5.92
CA ASP A 75 -7.57 -2.63 5.99
C ASP A 75 -7.42 -3.44 4.70
N LEU A 76 -6.21 -3.46 4.16
CA LEU A 76 -5.81 -4.25 3.01
C LEU A 76 -4.74 -5.25 3.44
N GLU A 77 -4.91 -6.51 3.06
CA GLU A 77 -3.88 -7.54 3.05
C GLU A 77 -3.76 -8.08 1.62
N TRP A 78 -2.54 -8.06 1.08
CA TRP A 78 -2.16 -8.68 -0.18
C TRP A 78 -1.08 -9.73 0.06
N ARG A 79 -1.44 -11.01 -0.12
CA ARG A 79 -0.58 -12.16 0.21
C ARG A 79 -0.48 -13.14 -0.94
N PHE A 80 0.72 -13.63 -1.20
CA PHE A 80 0.97 -14.68 -2.19
C PHE A 80 2.30 -15.38 -1.97
N ASN A 81 2.42 -16.57 -2.55
CA ASN A 81 3.70 -17.20 -2.81
C ASN A 81 4.14 -16.94 -4.25
N ALA A 82 5.44 -16.77 -4.48
CA ALA A 82 6.04 -16.70 -5.80
C ALA A 82 7.40 -17.41 -5.83
N GLY A 83 7.85 -17.79 -7.03
CA GLY A 83 9.21 -18.34 -7.21
C GLY A 83 10.29 -17.31 -6.85
N VAL A 84 11.52 -17.77 -6.59
CA VAL A 84 12.65 -16.91 -6.15
C VAL A 84 13.04 -15.80 -7.13
N GLY A 85 12.61 -15.87 -8.39
CA GLY A 85 12.79 -14.78 -9.36
C GLY A 85 11.92 -13.55 -9.08
N CYS A 86 10.84 -13.72 -8.31
CA CYS A 86 9.96 -12.63 -7.88
C CYS A 86 10.56 -11.93 -6.66
N ASN A 87 11.50 -11.02 -6.90
CA ASN A 87 12.17 -10.29 -5.83
C ASN A 87 11.32 -9.16 -5.23
N GLY A 88 11.76 -8.61 -4.09
CA GLY A 88 11.04 -7.56 -3.36
C GLY A 88 10.78 -6.30 -4.19
N GLY A 89 11.74 -5.88 -5.02
CA GLY A 89 11.59 -4.69 -5.88
C GLY A 89 10.45 -4.82 -6.91
N ILE A 90 10.15 -6.04 -7.37
CA ILE A 90 8.99 -6.28 -8.23
C ILE A 90 7.67 -6.08 -7.45
N VAL A 91 7.62 -6.58 -6.20
CA VAL A 91 6.45 -6.42 -5.32
C VAL A 91 6.22 -4.95 -4.97
N GLU A 92 7.30 -4.22 -4.65
CA GLU A 92 7.29 -2.77 -4.42
C GLU A 92 6.83 -1.99 -5.66
N SER A 93 7.28 -2.40 -6.85
CA SER A 93 6.84 -1.78 -8.11
C SER A 93 5.34 -1.98 -8.33
N ALA A 94 4.83 -3.20 -8.14
CA ALA A 94 3.40 -3.48 -8.26
C ALA A 94 2.58 -2.68 -7.23
N TRP A 95 3.08 -2.57 -6.01
CA TRP A 95 2.50 -1.73 -4.96
C TRP A 95 2.40 -0.27 -5.37
N TRP A 96 3.53 0.32 -5.81
CA TRP A 96 3.57 1.72 -6.24
C TRP A 96 2.61 1.97 -7.41
N GLU A 97 2.51 1.06 -8.37
CA GLU A 97 1.66 1.25 -9.54
C GLU A 97 0.17 1.23 -9.21
N ALA A 98 -0.24 0.34 -8.29
CA ALA A 98 -1.62 0.23 -7.86
C ALA A 98 -2.05 1.39 -6.94
N THR A 99 -1.15 1.86 -6.08
CA THR A 99 -1.50 2.80 -5.00
C THR A 99 -1.04 4.22 -5.24
N LYS A 100 -0.03 4.42 -6.10
CA LYS A 100 0.70 5.68 -6.32
C LYS A 100 1.14 6.33 -4.99
N SER A 101 1.56 5.51 -4.03
CA SER A 101 1.98 5.89 -2.66
C SER A 101 0.95 6.60 -1.79
N LYS A 102 -0.33 6.54 -2.13
CA LYS A 102 -1.40 7.10 -1.28
C LYS A 102 -1.41 6.54 0.14
N TYR A 103 -0.93 5.31 0.33
CA TYR A 103 -0.92 4.59 1.61
C TYR A 103 0.49 4.40 2.19
N GLY A 104 1.48 5.14 1.66
CA GLY A 104 2.89 4.96 1.99
C GLY A 104 3.62 4.04 1.02
N SER A 105 4.95 4.14 1.03
CA SER A 105 5.83 3.20 0.35
C SER A 105 6.02 1.94 1.18
N VAL A 106 6.23 0.80 0.53
CA VAL A 106 6.64 -0.44 1.19
C VAL A 106 8.09 -0.76 0.87
N ASN A 107 8.74 -1.51 1.76
CA ASN A 107 10.09 -2.04 1.57
C ASN A 107 10.01 -3.56 1.77
N CYS A 108 10.12 -4.31 0.69
CA CYS A 108 9.98 -5.75 0.65
C CYS A 108 11.36 -6.43 0.67
N PRO A 109 11.65 -7.32 1.65
CA PRO A 109 12.93 -8.01 1.74
C PRO A 109 13.25 -8.90 0.54
#